data_AF-A0A1I8GSB4-F1
#
_entry.id   AF-A0A1I8GSB4-F1
#
_cell.length_a   1.000
_cell.length_b   1.000
_cell.length_c   1.000
_cell.angle_alpha   90.00
_cell.angle_beta   90.00
_cell.angle_gamma   90.00
#
_symmetry.space_group_name_H-M   'P 1'
#
loop_
_entity.id
_entity.type
_entity.pdbx_description
1 polymer ?
#
loop_
_entity_poly.entity_id
_entity_poly.type
_entity_poly.pdbx_seq_one_letter_code
_entity_poly.pdbx_strand_id
1 'polypeptide(L)'
;MAIYEPSLGILASLLRGNTDCQNLVRNSDKFHWLKKQLLKNLENPSLSITIYSMSLIYYLGGCGEQLFNCPTNSYQSIQAVFHVLLTGSCNSRWAPLYSANLLIDIATSGFNQDLLPTYEYLPVCLGPLLDQLTAEKLLQGKILEVLHVLCNHERSRKLVFDQILLNSALQSDTTDAKLKNSNLAFVAILSAAQDSCDSAVKAVRLLTDLYKHYVDSQCQSKHRLELVLNYLLPQLSVDSLQFNQHVTEAFEHLCNQPQWCDLIGRQLVTERCLDLLDWLASKCCYVGRSQDYRRRSWIYFGQVCSIRLLWLLCRISNFGVNSNKPLANQIEARLSTDTTETSSNGEHPKQSSTSCSLARLLACGLVYHCYSGGPYSNASIGGSGAAVSDYCGDQIVECALRIVCLAGQKLIPSIGLGDLNCMNGPRTVSRPSVSDSAQLHACICPAAG
;
A
#
# COMPACT_ATOMS: atom_id res chain seq x y z
N MET A 1 31.02 19.77 -19.74
CA MET A 1 30.17 18.56 -19.62
C MET A 1 30.22 17.94 -18.23
N ALA A 2 31.42 17.68 -17.65
CA ALA A 2 31.58 16.96 -16.38
C ALA A 2 30.81 17.50 -15.15
N ILE A 3 30.55 18.82 -15.05
CA ILE A 3 29.81 19.42 -13.93
C ILE A 3 28.32 19.66 -14.30
N TYR A 4 28.01 19.70 -15.59
CA TYR A 4 26.68 20.08 -16.08
C TYR A 4 25.67 18.93 -15.89
N GLU A 5 26.04 17.71 -16.24
CA GLU A 5 25.19 16.53 -16.06
C GLU A 5 24.78 16.29 -14.58
N PRO A 6 25.71 16.26 -13.60
CA PRO A 6 25.33 16.04 -12.20
C PRO A 6 24.50 17.18 -11.61
N SER A 7 24.73 18.43 -12.04
CA SER A 7 23.95 19.57 -11.55
C SER A 7 22.50 19.55 -12.03
N LEU A 8 22.24 19.08 -13.26
CA LEU A 8 20.87 18.82 -13.74
C LEU A 8 20.18 17.74 -12.93
N GLY A 9 20.87 16.64 -12.61
CA GLY A 9 20.33 15.57 -11.77
C GLY A 9 19.95 16.07 -10.37
N ILE A 10 20.86 16.80 -9.71
CA ILE A 10 20.61 17.38 -8.38
C ILE A 10 19.41 18.33 -8.42
N LEU A 11 19.34 19.21 -9.41
CA LEU A 11 18.22 20.13 -9.56
C LEU A 11 16.89 19.38 -9.77
N ALA A 12 16.89 18.32 -10.57
CA ALA A 12 15.71 17.49 -10.80
C ALA A 12 15.24 16.80 -9.52
N SER A 13 16.18 16.32 -8.69
CA SER A 13 15.85 15.76 -7.37
C SER A 13 15.28 16.79 -6.41
N LEU A 14 15.82 18.02 -6.39
CA LEU A 14 15.33 19.09 -5.51
C LEU A 14 13.91 19.57 -5.88
N LEU A 15 13.60 19.59 -7.18
CA LEU A 15 12.31 20.05 -7.66
C LEU A 15 11.20 19.00 -7.58
N ARG A 16 11.55 17.71 -7.54
CA ARG A 16 10.58 16.63 -7.47
C ARG A 16 9.80 16.69 -6.15
N GLY A 17 8.48 16.84 -6.24
CA GLY A 17 7.59 16.88 -5.07
C GLY A 17 7.70 18.15 -4.21
N ASN A 18 8.49 19.15 -4.61
CA ASN A 18 8.65 20.39 -3.85
C ASN A 18 8.10 21.58 -4.64
N THR A 19 6.85 21.93 -4.37
CA THR A 19 6.14 23.03 -5.05
C THR A 19 6.77 24.39 -4.78
N ASP A 20 7.33 24.60 -3.59
CA ASP A 20 7.97 25.86 -3.22
C ASP A 20 9.24 26.09 -4.03
N CYS A 21 10.08 25.05 -4.16
CA CYS A 21 11.27 25.11 -5.00
C CYS A 21 10.89 25.26 -6.49
N GLN A 22 9.83 24.60 -6.96
CA GLN A 22 9.33 24.79 -8.32
C GLN A 22 8.90 26.24 -8.57
N ASN A 23 8.15 26.83 -7.64
CA ASN A 23 7.69 28.21 -7.75
C ASN A 23 8.86 29.20 -7.69
N LEU A 24 9.86 28.95 -6.82
CA LEU A 24 11.08 29.75 -6.76
C LEU A 24 11.81 29.77 -8.11
N VAL A 25 11.95 28.61 -8.76
CA VAL A 25 12.63 28.51 -10.06
C VAL A 25 11.79 29.15 -11.17
N ARG A 26 10.46 28.94 -11.18
CA ARG A 26 9.54 29.56 -12.15
C ARG A 26 9.53 31.09 -12.07
N ASN A 27 9.60 31.64 -10.87
CA ASN A 27 9.60 33.08 -10.62
C ASN A 27 10.97 33.73 -10.80
N SER A 28 12.00 32.96 -11.17
CA SER A 28 13.34 33.52 -11.43
C SER A 28 13.39 34.23 -12.78
N ASP A 29 14.13 35.34 -12.85
CA ASP A 29 14.31 36.12 -14.09
C ASP A 29 14.92 35.29 -15.24
N LYS A 30 15.60 34.19 -14.91
CA LYS A 30 16.27 33.29 -15.86
C LYS A 30 15.40 32.12 -16.32
N PHE A 31 14.15 32.01 -15.86
CA PHE A 31 13.30 30.87 -16.17
C PHE A 31 13.10 30.65 -17.68
N HIS A 32 12.89 31.73 -18.44
CA HIS A 32 12.74 31.63 -19.90
C HIS A 32 13.99 31.10 -20.59
N TRP A 33 15.18 31.54 -20.16
CA TRP A 33 16.45 31.03 -20.68
C TRP A 33 16.63 29.55 -20.34
N LEU A 34 16.34 29.17 -19.09
CA LEU A 34 16.44 27.78 -18.62
C LEU A 34 15.54 26.87 -19.45
N LYS A 35 14.27 27.25 -19.65
CA LYS A 35 13.30 26.54 -20.49
C LYS A 35 13.85 26.25 -21.89
N LYS A 36 14.44 27.26 -22.54
CA LYS A 36 15.04 27.11 -23.89
C LYS A 36 16.24 26.15 -23.88
N GLN A 37 17.07 26.18 -22.85
CA GLN A 37 18.20 25.25 -22.73
C GLN A 37 17.73 23.81 -22.48
N LEU A 38 16.73 23.61 -21.62
CA LEU A 38 16.20 22.28 -21.32
C LEU A 38 15.59 21.63 -22.57
N LEU A 39 14.87 22.39 -23.40
CA LEU A 39 14.37 21.89 -24.68
C LEU A 39 15.50 21.48 -25.63
N LYS A 40 16.56 22.31 -25.73
CA LYS A 40 17.73 21.99 -26.55
C LYS A 40 18.46 20.73 -26.06
N ASN A 41 18.45 20.47 -24.76
CA ASN A 41 19.06 19.28 -24.18
C ASN A 41 18.32 17.98 -24.54
N LEU A 42 17.09 18.03 -25.06
CA LEU A 42 16.36 16.82 -25.46
C LEU A 42 17.01 16.12 -26.67
N GLU A 43 17.69 16.89 -27.51
CA GLU A 43 18.44 16.39 -28.67
C GLU A 43 19.88 15.98 -28.31
N ASN A 44 20.23 15.98 -27.01
CA ASN A 44 21.57 15.63 -26.57
C ASN A 44 21.82 14.12 -26.73
N PRO A 45 23.02 13.68 -27.17
CA PRO A 45 23.35 12.26 -27.26
C PRO A 45 23.42 11.56 -25.89
N SER A 46 23.63 12.30 -24.79
CA SER A 46 23.63 11.73 -23.44
C SER A 46 22.21 11.51 -22.92
N LEU A 47 21.81 10.24 -22.81
CA LEU A 47 20.53 9.83 -22.25
C LEU A 47 20.29 10.41 -20.84
N SER A 48 21.33 10.56 -20.02
CA SER A 48 21.24 11.19 -18.70
C SER A 48 20.80 12.66 -18.79
N ILE A 49 21.44 13.44 -19.67
CA ILE A 49 21.14 14.87 -19.84
C ILE A 49 19.70 15.03 -20.37
N THR A 50 19.30 14.17 -21.31
CA THR A 50 17.94 14.13 -21.86
C THR A 50 16.91 13.85 -20.77
N ILE A 51 17.09 12.80 -19.96
CA ILE A 51 16.09 12.43 -18.94
C ILE A 51 16.03 13.44 -17.78
N TYR A 52 17.16 13.99 -17.35
CA TYR A 52 17.16 15.05 -16.34
C TYR A 52 16.45 16.29 -16.86
N SER A 53 16.67 16.65 -18.14
CA SER A 53 16.00 17.79 -18.75
C SER A 53 14.49 17.55 -18.92
N MET A 54 14.07 16.35 -19.33
CA MET A 54 12.66 15.96 -19.38
C MET A 54 12.00 16.04 -18.00
N SER A 55 12.68 15.54 -16.95
CA SER A 55 12.18 15.60 -15.57
C SER A 55 12.00 17.05 -15.10
N LEU A 56 12.98 17.91 -15.35
CA LEU A 56 12.91 19.34 -15.02
C LEU A 56 11.77 20.05 -15.77
N ILE A 57 11.61 19.74 -17.06
CA ILE A 57 10.53 20.28 -17.88
C ILE A 57 9.17 19.88 -17.30
N TYR A 58 9.02 18.61 -16.90
CA TYR A 58 7.81 18.09 -16.30
C TYR A 58 7.48 18.82 -14.99
N TYR A 59 8.42 18.89 -14.04
CA TYR A 59 8.19 19.52 -12.74
C TYR A 59 7.94 21.03 -12.82
N LEU A 60 8.53 21.73 -13.80
CA LEU A 60 8.38 23.18 -13.92
C LEU A 60 7.11 23.60 -14.67
N GLY A 61 6.28 22.67 -15.15
CA GLY A 61 4.90 22.90 -15.63
C GLY A 61 4.79 23.64 -16.97
N GLY A 62 5.53 24.72 -17.19
CA GLY A 62 5.34 25.59 -18.36
C GLY A 62 5.79 25.04 -19.71
N CYS A 63 6.59 23.96 -19.74
CA CYS A 63 6.95 23.22 -20.97
C CYS A 63 6.48 21.77 -20.93
N GLY A 64 6.28 21.22 -19.72
CA GLY A 64 5.73 19.88 -19.52
C GLY A 64 4.35 19.76 -20.14
N GLU A 65 3.55 20.83 -20.09
CA GLU A 65 2.28 20.89 -20.79
C GLU A 65 2.41 20.75 -22.32
N GLN A 66 3.46 21.28 -22.93
CA GLN A 66 3.65 21.17 -24.39
C GLN A 66 4.23 19.81 -24.83
N LEU A 67 5.02 19.17 -23.98
CA LEU A 67 5.60 17.85 -24.25
C LEU A 67 4.63 16.72 -23.91
N PHE A 68 3.88 16.82 -22.82
CA PHE A 68 3.03 15.75 -22.31
C PHE A 68 1.52 15.98 -22.53
N ASN A 69 1.05 17.20 -22.82
CA ASN A 69 -0.38 17.43 -23.11
C ASN A 69 -0.71 17.43 -24.61
N CYS A 70 0.29 17.56 -25.49
CA CYS A 70 0.07 17.40 -26.92
C CYS A 70 0.20 15.91 -27.27
N PRO A 71 -0.84 15.24 -27.83
CA PRO A 71 -0.82 13.79 -28.05
C PRO A 71 0.41 13.32 -28.85
N THR A 72 0.76 13.99 -29.95
CA THR A 72 1.91 13.57 -30.76
C THR A 72 3.24 13.67 -30.03
N ASN A 73 3.41 14.70 -29.18
CA ASN A 73 4.64 14.92 -28.44
C ASN A 73 4.71 14.02 -27.20
N SER A 74 3.55 13.68 -26.63
CA SER A 74 3.45 12.88 -25.41
C SER A 74 3.79 11.42 -25.67
N TYR A 75 3.37 10.87 -26.82
CA TYR A 75 3.83 9.56 -27.29
C TYR A 75 5.36 9.50 -27.45
N GLN A 76 5.96 10.47 -28.14
CA GLN A 76 7.42 10.51 -28.33
C GLN A 76 8.17 10.69 -27.00
N SER A 77 7.63 11.52 -26.11
CA SER A 77 8.22 11.74 -24.79
C SER A 77 8.16 10.47 -23.94
N ILE A 78 7.03 9.76 -23.90
CA ILE A 78 6.92 8.46 -23.23
C ILE A 78 7.88 7.43 -23.83
N GLN A 79 7.97 7.37 -25.16
CA GLN A 79 8.88 6.47 -25.84
C GLN A 79 10.34 6.73 -25.43
N ALA A 80 10.76 8.00 -25.37
CA ALA A 80 12.09 8.39 -24.93
C ALA A 80 12.35 8.00 -23.46
N VAL A 81 11.38 8.21 -22.59
CA VAL A 81 11.48 7.81 -21.17
C VAL A 81 11.63 6.29 -21.04
N PHE A 82 10.79 5.50 -21.71
CA PHE A 82 10.96 4.04 -21.74
C PHE A 82 12.31 3.63 -22.33
N HIS A 83 12.77 4.28 -23.40
CA HIS A 83 14.07 4.00 -23.99
C HIS A 83 15.21 4.20 -22.98
N VAL A 84 15.22 5.33 -22.26
CA VAL A 84 16.22 5.58 -21.20
C VAL A 84 16.10 4.59 -20.05
N LEU A 85 14.88 4.19 -19.68
CA LEU A 85 14.68 3.22 -18.61
C LEU A 85 15.26 1.85 -18.97
N LEU A 86 15.04 1.40 -20.20
CA LEU A 86 15.39 0.06 -20.66
C LEU A 86 16.85 -0.05 -21.13
N THR A 87 17.41 1.03 -21.69
CA THR A 87 18.77 1.03 -22.26
C THR A 87 19.77 1.84 -21.44
N GLY A 88 19.32 2.75 -20.57
CA GLY A 88 20.18 3.73 -19.90
C GLY A 88 21.19 3.14 -18.90
N SER A 89 21.05 1.87 -18.50
CA SER A 89 21.99 1.24 -17.56
C SER A 89 23.40 1.09 -18.11
N CYS A 90 23.58 1.11 -19.44
CA CYS A 90 24.90 0.98 -20.07
C CYS A 90 25.73 2.28 -19.97
N ASN A 91 25.08 3.43 -19.80
CA ASN A 91 25.72 4.75 -19.89
C ASN A 91 25.66 5.56 -18.58
N SER A 92 24.71 5.30 -17.68
CA SER A 92 24.60 5.99 -16.38
C SER A 92 23.81 5.18 -15.36
N ARG A 93 24.35 5.00 -14.15
CA ARG A 93 23.68 4.29 -13.05
C ARG A 93 22.37 4.98 -12.60
N TRP A 94 22.28 6.30 -12.76
CA TRP A 94 21.15 7.08 -12.23
C TRP A 94 20.07 7.36 -13.27
N ALA A 95 20.39 7.39 -14.57
CA ALA A 95 19.41 7.72 -15.61
C ALA A 95 18.15 6.83 -15.60
N PRO A 96 18.26 5.49 -15.45
CA PRO A 96 17.07 4.63 -15.34
C PRO A 96 16.18 4.97 -14.14
N LEU A 97 16.76 5.39 -13.01
CA LEU A 97 16.01 5.73 -11.80
C LEU A 97 15.20 7.01 -11.95
N TYR A 98 15.78 8.03 -12.59
CA TYR A 98 15.05 9.25 -12.91
C TYR A 98 13.96 8.97 -13.95
N SER A 99 14.23 8.07 -14.91
CA SER A 99 13.23 7.64 -15.86
C SER A 99 12.04 6.94 -15.20
N ALA A 100 12.30 6.01 -14.28
CA ALA A 100 11.26 5.34 -13.50
C ALA A 100 10.45 6.35 -12.65
N ASN A 101 11.13 7.27 -11.96
CA ASN A 101 10.45 8.33 -11.19
C ASN A 101 9.56 9.21 -12.08
N LEU A 102 10.03 9.60 -13.26
CA LEU A 102 9.24 10.40 -14.19
C LEU A 102 8.00 9.65 -14.69
N LEU A 103 8.11 8.35 -15.00
CA LEU A 103 6.93 7.53 -15.36
C LEU A 103 5.92 7.45 -14.23
N ILE A 104 6.37 7.24 -12.99
CA ILE A 104 5.52 7.25 -11.79
C ILE A 104 4.81 8.60 -11.67
N ASP A 105 5.54 9.70 -11.82
CA ASP A 105 5.00 11.05 -11.67
C ASP A 105 4.00 11.40 -12.79
N ILE A 106 4.23 10.93 -14.03
CA ILE A 106 3.27 11.08 -15.13
C ILE A 106 2.00 10.27 -14.85
N ALA A 107 2.13 9.00 -14.49
CA ALA A 107 1.01 8.10 -14.31
C ALA A 107 0.17 8.40 -13.05
N THR A 108 0.75 9.03 -12.04
CA THR A 108 0.01 9.48 -10.85
C THR A 108 -0.60 10.87 -11.01
N SER A 109 -0.14 11.68 -11.97
CA SER A 109 -0.68 13.02 -12.18
C SER A 109 -2.11 12.97 -12.72
N GLY A 110 -3.05 13.63 -12.04
CA GLY A 110 -4.46 13.66 -12.45
C GLY A 110 -4.69 14.16 -13.88
N PHE A 111 -3.73 14.88 -14.46
CA PHE A 111 -3.82 15.38 -15.85
C PHE A 111 -3.35 14.37 -16.90
N ASN A 112 -2.33 13.55 -16.62
CA ASN A 112 -1.75 12.59 -17.58
C ASN A 112 -2.02 11.12 -17.22
N GLN A 113 -2.92 10.86 -16.27
CA GLN A 113 -3.25 9.51 -15.78
C GLN A 113 -3.65 8.54 -16.91
N ASP A 114 -4.34 9.02 -17.95
CA ASP A 114 -4.75 8.18 -19.08
C ASP A 114 -3.67 7.94 -20.12
N LEU A 115 -2.59 8.73 -20.09
CA LEU A 115 -1.59 8.76 -21.15
C LEU A 115 -0.79 7.45 -21.26
N LEU A 116 -0.37 6.88 -20.13
CA LEU A 116 0.36 5.61 -20.11
C LEU A 116 -0.54 4.41 -20.49
N PRO A 117 -1.75 4.25 -19.92
CA PRO A 117 -2.66 3.17 -20.30
C PRO A 117 -3.06 3.15 -21.77
N THR A 118 -3.11 4.30 -22.45
CA THR A 118 -3.41 4.39 -23.88
C THR A 118 -2.18 4.29 -24.78
N TYR A 119 -0.98 4.18 -24.21
CA TYR A 119 0.26 4.10 -24.98
C TYR A 119 0.34 2.77 -25.75
N GLU A 120 0.32 2.86 -27.08
CA GLU A 120 0.21 1.71 -28.00
C GLU A 120 1.34 0.69 -27.83
N TYR A 121 2.56 1.16 -27.56
CA TYR A 121 3.73 0.29 -27.40
C TYR A 121 3.93 -0.23 -25.97
N LEU A 122 3.03 0.10 -25.02
CA LEU A 122 3.13 -0.39 -23.65
C LEU A 122 3.28 -1.92 -23.57
N PRO A 123 2.51 -2.75 -24.30
CA PRO A 123 2.68 -4.21 -24.29
C PRO A 123 4.07 -4.68 -24.72
N VAL A 124 4.72 -3.95 -25.64
CA VAL A 124 6.07 -4.26 -26.13
C VAL A 124 7.12 -3.86 -25.10
N CYS A 125 6.94 -2.71 -24.44
CA CYS A 125 7.84 -2.23 -23.39
C CYS A 125 7.79 -3.07 -22.12
N LEU A 126 6.68 -3.75 -21.82
CA LEU A 126 6.52 -4.54 -20.59
C LEU A 126 7.51 -5.70 -20.48
N GLY A 127 7.78 -6.44 -21.56
CA GLY A 127 8.74 -7.57 -21.51
C GLY A 127 10.14 -7.15 -21.03
N PRO A 128 10.80 -6.21 -21.74
CA PRO A 128 12.09 -5.67 -21.30
C PRO A 128 12.04 -4.99 -19.93
N LEU A 129 10.91 -4.38 -19.56
CA LEU A 129 10.72 -3.78 -18.24
C LEU A 129 10.75 -4.84 -17.13
N LEU A 130 10.11 -5.99 -17.36
CA LEU A 130 10.12 -7.11 -16.44
C LEU A 130 11.52 -7.73 -16.29
N ASP A 131 12.32 -7.75 -17.36
CA ASP A 131 13.72 -8.22 -17.30
C ASP A 131 14.56 -7.37 -16.32
N GLN A 132 14.24 -6.07 -16.18
CA GLN A 132 14.90 -5.17 -15.21
C GLN A 132 14.58 -5.50 -13.74
N LEU A 133 13.60 -6.37 -13.45
CA LEU A 133 13.36 -6.84 -12.07
C LEU A 133 14.52 -7.69 -11.53
N THR A 134 15.37 -8.23 -12.40
CA THR A 134 16.58 -8.97 -12.02
C THR A 134 17.83 -8.07 -11.86
N ALA A 135 17.68 -6.76 -12.08
CA ALA A 135 18.76 -5.79 -11.95
C ALA A 135 19.13 -5.49 -10.49
N GLU A 136 19.97 -4.47 -10.28
CA GLU A 136 20.37 -4.02 -8.96
C GLU A 136 19.15 -3.66 -8.08
N LYS A 137 19.19 -4.03 -6.78
CA LYS A 137 18.09 -3.87 -5.81
C LYS A 137 17.40 -2.51 -5.84
N LEU A 138 18.16 -1.43 -6.01
CA LEU A 138 17.63 -0.07 -6.01
C LEU A 138 16.79 0.20 -7.26
N LEU A 139 17.21 -0.28 -8.45
CA LEU A 139 16.42 -0.19 -9.67
C LEU A 139 15.22 -1.13 -9.60
N GLN A 140 15.40 -2.37 -9.12
CA GLN A 140 14.32 -3.33 -8.90
C GLN A 140 13.17 -2.72 -8.09
N GLY A 141 13.47 -2.08 -6.96
CA GLY A 141 12.47 -1.39 -6.14
C GLY A 141 11.72 -0.29 -6.89
N LYS A 142 12.37 0.40 -7.83
CA LYS A 142 11.73 1.42 -8.67
C LYS A 142 10.91 0.83 -9.81
N ILE A 143 11.34 -0.28 -10.40
CA ILE A 143 10.55 -1.00 -11.40
C ILE A 143 9.26 -1.55 -10.78
N LEU A 144 9.33 -2.12 -9.56
CA LEU A 144 8.15 -2.55 -8.82
C LEU A 144 7.16 -1.39 -8.58
N GLU A 145 7.67 -0.20 -8.26
CA GLU A 145 6.86 1.01 -8.08
C GLU A 145 6.19 1.45 -9.40
N VAL A 146 6.91 1.43 -10.52
CA VAL A 146 6.34 1.70 -11.86
C VAL A 146 5.22 0.70 -12.20
N LEU A 147 5.46 -0.59 -11.99
CA LEU A 147 4.47 -1.64 -12.27
C LEU A 147 3.22 -1.50 -11.39
N HIS A 148 3.40 -1.16 -10.10
CA HIS A 148 2.29 -0.91 -9.18
C HIS A 148 1.42 0.26 -9.67
N VAL A 149 2.03 1.39 -10.02
CA VAL A 149 1.30 2.56 -10.53
C VAL A 149 0.58 2.25 -11.84
N LEU A 150 1.19 1.48 -12.74
CA LEU A 150 0.50 1.00 -13.95
C LEU A 150 -0.72 0.14 -13.61
N CYS A 151 -0.65 -0.70 -12.57
CA CYS A 151 -1.77 -1.56 -12.16
C CYS A 151 -2.96 -0.81 -11.53
N ASN A 152 -2.81 0.48 -11.21
CA ASN A 152 -3.96 1.30 -10.82
C ASN A 152 -4.98 1.45 -11.96
N HIS A 153 -4.54 1.38 -13.21
CA HIS A 153 -5.42 1.43 -14.38
C HIS A 153 -5.77 0.02 -14.84
N GLU A 154 -7.07 -0.27 -15.01
CA GLU A 154 -7.57 -1.61 -15.33
C GLU A 154 -6.94 -2.21 -16.60
N ARG A 155 -6.83 -1.42 -17.68
CA ARG A 155 -6.22 -1.87 -18.95
C ARG A 155 -4.76 -2.28 -18.78
N SER A 156 -3.97 -1.46 -18.10
CA SER A 156 -2.56 -1.73 -17.83
C SER A 156 -2.39 -2.89 -16.84
N ARG A 157 -3.22 -2.97 -15.81
CA ARG A 157 -3.26 -4.07 -14.85
C ARG A 157 -3.47 -5.40 -15.55
N LYS A 158 -4.41 -5.48 -16.50
CA LYS A 158 -4.64 -6.67 -17.33
C LYS A 158 -3.39 -7.06 -18.12
N LEU A 159 -2.71 -6.11 -18.77
CA LEU A 159 -1.49 -6.39 -19.53
C LEU A 159 -0.35 -6.93 -18.65
N VAL A 160 -0.14 -6.32 -17.48
CA VAL A 160 0.88 -6.76 -16.52
C VAL A 160 0.51 -8.14 -15.96
N PHE A 161 -0.77 -8.36 -15.66
CA PHE A 161 -1.31 -9.64 -15.22
C PHE A 161 -1.08 -10.76 -16.24
N ASP A 162 -1.40 -10.52 -17.51
CA ASP A 162 -1.23 -11.50 -18.57
C ASP A 162 0.25 -11.90 -18.72
N GLN A 163 1.16 -10.93 -18.65
CA GLN A 163 2.61 -11.15 -18.74
C GLN A 163 3.20 -11.88 -17.52
N ILE A 164 2.75 -11.55 -16.30
CA ILE A 164 3.35 -12.08 -15.05
C ILE A 164 2.68 -13.36 -14.58
N LEU A 165 1.35 -13.47 -14.64
CA LEU A 165 0.58 -14.55 -14.00
C LEU A 165 -0.08 -15.52 -14.99
N LEU A 166 -0.57 -15.05 -16.14
CA LEU A 166 -1.34 -15.89 -17.08
C LEU A 166 -0.44 -16.66 -18.06
N ASN A 167 0.65 -16.04 -18.53
CA ASN A 167 1.61 -16.66 -19.44
C ASN A 167 2.34 -17.91 -18.89
N SER A 168 2.13 -18.38 -17.65
CA SER A 168 2.62 -19.73 -17.25
C SER A 168 1.71 -20.88 -17.61
N ALA A 169 0.41 -20.63 -17.80
CA ALA A 169 -0.60 -21.69 -17.81
C ALA A 169 -1.10 -22.02 -19.22
N LEU A 170 -0.89 -21.12 -20.19
CA LEU A 170 -1.49 -21.22 -21.50
C LEU A 170 -0.43 -20.87 -22.56
N GLN A 171 0.18 -21.90 -23.16
CA GLN A 171 0.53 -22.02 -24.57
C GLN A 171 1.76 -22.92 -24.77
N SER A 172 1.53 -24.10 -25.33
CA SER A 172 2.55 -25.06 -25.79
C SER A 172 3.41 -24.53 -26.95
N ASP A 173 3.03 -23.41 -27.55
CA ASP A 173 3.62 -22.91 -28.81
C ASP A 173 4.30 -21.54 -28.67
N THR A 174 4.28 -20.94 -27.47
CA THR A 174 5.02 -19.69 -27.22
C THR A 174 6.51 -19.96 -27.02
N THR A 175 7.33 -19.32 -27.85
CA THR A 175 8.80 -19.32 -27.78
C THR A 175 9.30 -19.34 -26.34
N ASP A 176 10.10 -20.36 -26.03
CA ASP A 176 10.72 -20.69 -24.74
C ASP A 176 11.21 -19.46 -23.92
N ALA A 177 11.62 -18.38 -24.61
CA ALA A 177 12.06 -17.12 -24.01
C ALA A 177 10.95 -16.33 -23.28
N LYS A 178 9.73 -16.24 -23.80
CA LYS A 178 8.64 -15.46 -23.15
C LYS A 178 8.17 -16.11 -21.85
N LEU A 179 8.08 -17.44 -21.84
CA LEU A 179 7.79 -18.24 -20.65
C LEU A 179 8.90 -18.09 -19.60
N LYS A 180 10.17 -18.14 -20.03
CA LYS A 180 11.33 -17.89 -19.16
C LYS A 180 11.26 -16.49 -18.54
N ASN A 181 10.99 -15.44 -19.33
CA ASN A 181 10.92 -14.07 -18.81
C ASN A 181 9.77 -13.89 -17.81
N SER A 182 8.58 -14.46 -18.08
CA SER A 182 7.46 -14.45 -17.13
C SER A 182 7.81 -15.11 -15.80
N ASN A 183 8.45 -16.29 -15.85
CA ASN A 183 8.87 -17.02 -14.65
C ASN A 183 9.98 -16.29 -13.89
N LEU A 184 10.97 -15.74 -14.58
CA LEU A 184 12.04 -14.95 -13.96
C LEU A 184 11.50 -13.70 -13.28
N ALA A 185 10.58 -12.98 -13.93
CA ALA A 185 9.93 -11.81 -13.36
C ALA A 185 9.12 -12.16 -12.10
N PHE A 186 8.35 -13.26 -12.16
CA PHE A 186 7.57 -13.73 -11.00
C PHE A 186 8.48 -14.13 -9.83
N VAL A 187 9.56 -14.87 -10.09
CA VAL A 187 10.54 -15.23 -9.06
C VAL A 187 11.25 -13.99 -8.50
N ALA A 188 11.55 -12.99 -9.34
CA ALA A 188 12.16 -11.74 -8.89
C ALA A 188 11.22 -10.91 -8.00
N ILE A 189 9.91 -10.92 -8.28
CA ILE A 189 8.90 -10.29 -7.41
C ILE A 189 8.82 -11.04 -6.07
N LEU A 190 8.83 -12.38 -6.09
CA LEU A 190 8.81 -13.18 -4.87
C LEU A 190 10.07 -13.02 -4.04
N SER A 191 11.25 -12.94 -4.65
CA SER A 191 12.49 -12.69 -3.92
C SER A 191 12.51 -11.28 -3.34
N ALA A 192 12.05 -10.27 -4.09
CA ALA A 192 11.90 -8.92 -3.57
C ALA A 192 10.92 -8.85 -2.38
N ALA A 193 9.87 -9.67 -2.37
CA ALA A 193 8.91 -9.77 -1.28
C ALA A 193 9.47 -10.44 0.00
N GLN A 194 10.62 -11.10 -0.07
CA GLN A 194 11.29 -11.71 1.09
C GLN A 194 12.30 -10.78 1.77
N ASP A 195 12.76 -9.74 1.08
CA ASP A 195 13.73 -8.81 1.64
C ASP A 195 13.08 -7.93 2.73
N SER A 196 13.79 -7.57 3.79
CA SER A 196 13.27 -6.69 4.86
C SER A 196 13.24 -5.20 4.48
N CYS A 197 13.15 -4.88 3.19
CA CYS A 197 13.31 -3.54 2.65
C CYS A 197 12.01 -3.00 2.04
N ASP A 198 12.02 -1.70 1.69
CA ASP A 198 10.94 -1.01 0.95
C ASP A 198 10.49 -1.78 -0.31
N SER A 199 11.41 -2.48 -0.99
CA SER A 199 11.11 -3.33 -2.14
C SER A 199 10.10 -4.44 -1.84
N ALA A 200 10.07 -4.99 -0.62
CA ALA A 200 9.13 -6.05 -0.27
C ALA A 200 7.70 -5.53 -0.14
N VAL A 201 7.53 -4.35 0.46
CA VAL A 201 6.24 -3.67 0.51
C VAL A 201 5.73 -3.41 -0.92
N LYS A 202 6.61 -2.93 -1.82
CA LYS A 202 6.25 -2.68 -3.22
C LYS A 202 5.90 -3.95 -3.98
N ALA A 203 6.64 -5.03 -3.76
CA ALA A 203 6.35 -6.33 -4.36
C ALA A 203 4.99 -6.87 -3.92
N VAL A 204 4.68 -6.80 -2.62
CA VAL A 204 3.38 -7.25 -2.09
C VAL A 204 2.23 -6.35 -2.56
N ARG A 205 2.43 -5.02 -2.66
CA ARG A 205 1.43 -4.10 -3.25
C ARG A 205 1.14 -4.47 -4.70
N LEU A 206 2.18 -4.71 -5.51
CA LEU A 206 2.01 -5.17 -6.89
C LEU A 206 1.23 -6.50 -6.95
N LEU A 207 1.60 -7.50 -6.13
CA LEU A 207 0.88 -8.77 -6.06
C LEU A 207 -0.59 -8.57 -5.67
N THR A 208 -0.86 -7.66 -4.73
CA THR A 208 -2.24 -7.32 -4.30
C THR A 208 -3.06 -6.83 -5.48
N ASP A 209 -2.53 -5.91 -6.30
CA ASP A 209 -3.26 -5.40 -7.46
C ASP A 209 -3.44 -6.46 -8.54
N LEU A 210 -2.42 -7.29 -8.77
CA LEU A 210 -2.56 -8.42 -9.69
C LEU A 210 -3.63 -9.40 -9.21
N TYR A 211 -3.78 -9.61 -7.91
CA TYR A 211 -4.83 -10.48 -7.36
C TYR A 211 -6.23 -9.88 -7.40
N LYS A 212 -6.37 -8.55 -7.27
CA LYS A 212 -7.64 -7.87 -7.55
C LYS A 212 -8.12 -8.25 -8.95
N HIS A 213 -7.23 -8.17 -9.95
CA HIS A 213 -7.58 -8.59 -11.31
C HIS A 213 -7.72 -10.11 -11.49
N TYR A 214 -6.93 -10.92 -10.77
CA TYR A 214 -7.03 -12.38 -10.81
C TYR A 214 -8.41 -12.87 -10.39
N VAL A 215 -8.95 -12.30 -9.32
CA VAL A 215 -10.28 -12.62 -8.78
C VAL A 215 -11.39 -12.25 -9.77
N ASP A 216 -11.23 -11.13 -10.47
CA ASP A 216 -12.20 -10.68 -11.49
C ASP A 216 -12.11 -11.51 -12.80
N SER A 217 -10.91 -11.99 -13.15
CA SER A 217 -10.63 -12.62 -14.45
C SER A 217 -10.93 -14.13 -14.53
N GLN A 218 -11.48 -14.74 -13.47
CA GLN A 218 -11.81 -16.18 -13.40
C GLN A 218 -10.61 -17.10 -13.74
N CYS A 219 -9.38 -16.61 -13.56
CA CYS A 219 -8.17 -17.35 -13.87
C CYS A 219 -7.97 -18.52 -12.88
N GLN A 220 -7.58 -19.70 -13.39
CA GLN A 220 -7.52 -20.96 -12.63
C GLN A 220 -6.08 -21.39 -12.25
N SER A 221 -5.08 -20.54 -12.46
CA SER A 221 -3.67 -20.91 -12.21
C SER A 221 -3.38 -21.01 -10.71
N LYS A 222 -3.59 -22.21 -10.17
CA LYS A 222 -3.43 -22.53 -8.75
C LYS A 222 -1.95 -22.57 -8.29
N HIS A 223 -1.05 -23.00 -9.18
CA HIS A 223 0.33 -23.27 -8.80
C HIS A 223 1.13 -22.02 -8.39
N ARG A 224 1.01 -20.92 -9.15
CA ARG A 224 1.68 -19.65 -8.80
C ARG A 224 1.13 -19.07 -7.50
N LEU A 225 -0.17 -19.23 -7.26
CA LEU A 225 -0.78 -18.78 -6.01
C LEU A 225 -0.26 -19.59 -4.82
N GLU A 226 -0.21 -20.92 -4.94
CA GLU A 226 0.38 -21.79 -3.89
C GLU A 226 1.82 -21.39 -3.55
N LEU A 227 2.64 -21.05 -4.56
CA LEU A 227 3.98 -20.54 -4.32
C LEU A 227 3.95 -19.23 -3.51
N VAL A 228 3.13 -18.26 -3.91
CA VAL A 228 3.05 -16.98 -3.19
C VAL A 228 2.61 -17.17 -1.75
N LEU A 229 1.63 -18.03 -1.50
CA LEU A 229 1.17 -18.35 -0.15
C LEU A 229 2.30 -18.98 0.68
N ASN A 230 2.99 -19.98 0.14
CA ASN A 230 4.12 -20.63 0.80
C ASN A 230 5.26 -19.65 1.13
N TYR A 231 5.43 -18.58 0.34
CA TYR A 231 6.49 -17.60 0.55
C TYR A 231 6.09 -16.44 1.47
N LEU A 232 4.86 -15.93 1.38
CA LEU A 232 4.43 -14.75 2.13
C LEU A 232 3.92 -15.10 3.54
N LEU A 233 3.26 -16.25 3.72
CA LEU A 233 2.72 -16.65 5.03
C LEU A 233 3.80 -16.78 6.12
N PRO A 234 4.97 -17.40 5.86
CA PRO A 234 6.02 -17.51 6.88
C PRO A 234 6.64 -16.16 7.27
N GLN A 235 6.47 -15.11 6.46
CA GLN A 235 7.06 -13.79 6.68
C GLN A 235 6.25 -12.91 7.62
N LEU A 236 5.02 -13.31 7.99
CA LEU A 236 4.21 -12.59 8.97
C LEU A 236 4.91 -12.59 10.34
N SER A 237 5.42 -11.43 10.76
CA SER A 237 6.20 -11.27 11.99
C SER A 237 5.93 -9.94 12.68
N VAL A 238 6.27 -9.85 13.96
CA VAL A 238 6.10 -8.62 14.75
C VAL A 238 6.94 -7.45 14.22
N ASP A 239 8.09 -7.75 13.60
CA ASP A 239 9.09 -6.75 13.23
C ASP A 239 8.71 -5.93 12.00
N SER A 240 7.76 -6.43 11.19
CA SER A 240 7.45 -5.87 9.86
C SER A 240 5.96 -5.54 9.70
N LEU A 241 5.39 -4.76 10.63
CA LEU A 241 3.94 -4.46 10.64
C LEU A 241 3.41 -3.81 9.36
N GLN A 242 4.19 -2.92 8.75
CA GLN A 242 3.82 -2.31 7.46
C GLN A 242 3.75 -3.35 6.34
N PHE A 243 4.67 -4.32 6.31
CA PHE A 243 4.64 -5.43 5.37
C PHE A 243 3.45 -6.35 5.63
N ASN A 244 3.21 -6.73 6.89
CA ASN A 244 2.08 -7.58 7.27
C ASN A 244 0.73 -6.99 6.85
N GLN A 245 0.57 -5.67 6.96
CA GLN A 245 -0.65 -4.98 6.52
C GLN A 245 -0.93 -5.24 5.03
N HIS A 246 0.10 -5.17 4.18
CA HIS A 246 -0.05 -5.40 2.74
C HIS A 246 -0.24 -6.88 2.41
N VAL A 247 0.43 -7.78 3.15
CA VAL A 247 0.25 -9.23 2.98
C VAL A 247 -1.18 -9.64 3.35
N THR A 248 -1.70 -9.13 4.47
CA THR A 248 -3.08 -9.39 4.90
C THR A 248 -4.11 -8.79 3.93
N GLU A 249 -3.83 -7.64 3.31
CA GLU A 249 -4.64 -7.09 2.21
C GLU A 249 -4.72 -8.03 1.01
N ALA A 250 -3.56 -8.53 0.56
CA ALA A 250 -3.47 -9.42 -0.59
C ALA A 250 -4.30 -10.68 -0.37
N PHE A 251 -4.20 -11.27 0.83
CA PHE A 251 -4.95 -12.48 1.19
C PHE A 251 -6.44 -12.21 1.38
N GLU A 252 -6.82 -11.04 1.89
CA GLU A 252 -8.23 -10.65 1.97
C GLU A 252 -8.89 -10.62 0.59
N HIS A 253 -8.23 -10.00 -0.41
CA HIS A 253 -8.75 -9.99 -1.78
C HIS A 253 -8.89 -11.40 -2.36
N LEU A 254 -7.93 -12.28 -2.14
CA LEU A 254 -8.00 -13.68 -2.58
C LEU A 254 -9.14 -14.44 -1.90
N CYS A 255 -9.33 -14.22 -0.59
CA CYS A 255 -10.41 -14.83 0.20
C CYS A 255 -11.82 -14.39 -0.22
N ASN A 256 -11.98 -13.46 -1.17
CA ASN A 256 -13.28 -13.21 -1.80
C ASN A 256 -13.78 -14.40 -2.63
N GLN A 257 -12.90 -15.29 -3.08
CA GLN A 257 -13.27 -16.53 -3.74
C GLN A 257 -13.13 -17.72 -2.76
N PRO A 258 -14.15 -18.58 -2.63
CA PRO A 258 -14.17 -19.65 -1.63
C PRO A 258 -13.01 -20.65 -1.81
N GLN A 259 -12.69 -21.00 -3.07
CA GLN A 259 -11.61 -21.93 -3.40
C GLN A 259 -10.22 -21.48 -2.90
N TRP A 260 -9.97 -20.17 -2.85
CA TRP A 260 -8.71 -19.62 -2.38
C TRP A 260 -8.70 -19.42 -0.88
N CYS A 261 -9.87 -19.10 -0.29
CA CYS A 261 -10.04 -19.06 1.16
C CYS A 261 -9.72 -20.44 1.79
N ASP A 262 -10.18 -21.53 1.17
CA ASP A 262 -9.84 -22.90 1.56
C ASP A 262 -8.33 -23.18 1.50
N LEU A 263 -7.68 -22.78 0.41
CA LEU A 263 -6.26 -23.01 0.21
C LEU A 263 -5.42 -22.26 1.24
N ILE A 264 -5.74 -20.98 1.47
CA ILE A 264 -5.10 -20.14 2.49
C ILE A 264 -5.32 -20.77 3.87
N GLY A 265 -6.54 -21.18 4.19
CA GLY A 265 -6.87 -21.82 5.47
C GLY A 265 -6.08 -23.11 5.74
N ARG A 266 -5.74 -23.89 4.71
CA ARG A 266 -4.92 -25.11 4.84
C ARG A 266 -3.44 -24.83 5.08
N GLN A 267 -2.92 -23.72 4.57
CA GLN A 267 -1.50 -23.37 4.65
C GLN A 267 -1.19 -22.40 5.80
N LEU A 268 -2.19 -21.67 6.27
CA LEU A 268 -2.07 -20.74 7.38
C LEU A 268 -1.91 -21.51 8.70
N VAL A 269 -0.79 -21.27 9.39
CA VAL A 269 -0.61 -21.74 10.76
C VAL A 269 -1.42 -20.83 11.69
N THR A 270 -2.68 -21.19 11.92
CA THR A 270 -3.65 -20.38 12.68
C THR A 270 -3.17 -20.01 14.08
N GLU A 271 -2.48 -20.92 14.78
CA GLU A 271 -1.89 -20.64 16.11
C GLU A 271 -0.89 -19.49 16.07
N ARG A 272 0.02 -19.46 15.08
CA ARG A 272 1.00 -18.37 14.93
C ARG A 272 0.32 -17.03 14.68
N CYS A 273 -0.79 -17.00 13.93
CA CYS A 273 -1.55 -15.79 13.69
C CYS A 273 -2.28 -15.31 14.95
N LEU A 274 -2.82 -16.22 15.75
CA LEU A 274 -3.46 -15.91 17.02
C LEU A 274 -2.43 -15.39 18.04
N ASP A 275 -1.25 -15.99 18.12
CA ASP A 275 -0.16 -15.51 18.98
C ASP A 275 0.31 -14.10 18.57
N LEU A 276 0.40 -13.83 17.26
CA LEU A 276 0.71 -12.50 16.74
C LEU A 276 -0.38 -11.48 17.12
N LEU A 277 -1.66 -11.87 17.04
CA LEU A 277 -2.78 -11.03 17.45
C LEU A 277 -2.76 -10.73 18.96
N ASP A 278 -2.52 -11.74 19.79
CA ASP A 278 -2.43 -11.59 21.25
C ASP A 278 -1.26 -10.67 21.62
N TRP A 279 -0.12 -10.82 20.94
CA TRP A 279 1.04 -9.93 21.10
C TRP A 279 0.72 -8.49 20.68
N LEU A 280 0.06 -8.29 19.54
CA LEU A 280 -0.33 -6.97 19.05
C LEU A 280 -1.37 -6.32 19.96
N ALA A 281 -2.33 -7.08 20.49
CA ALA A 281 -3.28 -6.59 21.50
C ALA A 281 -2.55 -6.10 22.75
N SER A 282 -1.57 -6.86 23.27
CA SER A 282 -0.76 -6.44 24.42
C SER A 282 -0.02 -5.11 24.22
N LYS A 283 0.37 -4.77 22.97
CA LYS A 283 1.25 -3.63 22.68
C LYS A 283 0.59 -2.44 21.98
N CYS A 284 -0.50 -2.66 21.25
CA CYS A 284 -1.12 -1.67 20.35
C CYS A 284 -2.51 -1.19 20.83
N CYS A 285 -2.98 -1.64 22.00
CA CYS A 285 -4.27 -1.23 22.56
C CYS A 285 -4.34 0.22 23.06
N TYR A 286 -3.22 0.93 23.22
CA TYR A 286 -3.25 2.28 23.78
C TYR A 286 -2.57 3.30 22.88
N VAL A 287 -3.37 4.14 22.23
CA VAL A 287 -2.90 5.39 21.61
C VAL A 287 -2.79 6.45 22.70
N GLY A 288 -1.78 6.32 23.57
CA GLY A 288 -1.45 7.41 24.47
C GLY A 288 -1.04 8.64 23.67
N ARG A 289 -1.18 9.84 24.25
CA ARG A 289 -0.57 11.09 23.75
C ARG A 289 0.97 11.05 23.83
N SER A 290 1.61 9.94 23.47
CA SER A 290 3.06 9.86 23.33
C SER A 290 3.50 10.92 22.33
N GLN A 291 4.47 11.76 22.67
CA GLN A 291 5.00 12.77 21.75
C GLN A 291 5.87 12.15 20.64
N ASP A 292 6.19 10.85 20.75
CA ASP A 292 7.03 10.14 19.78
C ASP A 292 6.24 9.70 18.55
N TYR A 293 6.47 10.38 17.44
CA TYR A 293 5.86 10.07 16.14
C TYR A 293 6.05 8.59 15.73
N ARG A 294 7.26 8.04 15.91
CA ARG A 294 7.57 6.64 15.56
C ARG A 294 6.69 5.65 16.31
N ARG A 295 6.44 5.90 17.60
CA ARG A 295 5.61 5.02 18.43
C ARG A 295 4.16 5.07 18.00
N ARG A 296 3.65 6.26 17.60
CA ARG A 296 2.29 6.40 17.07
C ARG A 296 2.11 5.67 15.74
N SER A 297 3.03 5.82 14.79
CA SER A 297 2.97 5.10 13.51
C SER A 297 3.04 3.59 13.72
N TRP A 298 3.87 3.13 14.66
CA TRP A 298 3.97 1.71 14.98
C TRP A 298 2.66 1.14 15.57
N ILE A 299 2.04 1.84 16.53
CA ILE A 299 0.73 1.47 17.10
C ILE A 299 -0.34 1.45 16.01
N TYR A 300 -0.35 2.45 15.11
CA TYR A 300 -1.26 2.51 13.97
C TYR A 300 -1.13 1.27 13.09
N PHE A 301 0.07 0.97 12.58
CA PHE A 301 0.29 -0.21 11.73
C PHE A 301 -0.06 -1.51 12.46
N GLY A 302 0.20 -1.59 13.77
CA GLY A 302 -0.20 -2.72 14.60
C GLY A 302 -1.72 -2.90 14.68
N GLN A 303 -2.48 -1.82 14.85
CA GLN A 303 -3.95 -1.86 14.84
C GLN A 303 -4.50 -2.29 13.48
N VAL A 304 -3.99 -1.69 12.39
CA VAL A 304 -4.43 -2.06 11.03
C VAL A 304 -4.14 -3.52 10.72
N CYS A 305 -2.91 -3.98 11.03
CA CYS A 305 -2.51 -5.37 10.85
C CYS A 305 -3.40 -6.32 11.67
N SER A 306 -3.75 -5.95 12.91
CA SER A 306 -4.58 -6.78 13.78
C SER A 306 -6.00 -6.91 13.25
N ILE A 307 -6.62 -5.80 12.83
CA ILE A 307 -7.99 -5.79 12.28
C ILE A 307 -8.05 -6.66 11.02
N ARG A 308 -7.10 -6.50 10.10
CA ARG A 308 -7.07 -7.27 8.85
C ARG A 308 -6.76 -8.74 9.06
N LEU A 309 -5.82 -9.06 9.95
CA LEU A 309 -5.51 -10.45 10.28
C LEU A 309 -6.68 -11.14 10.96
N LEU A 310 -7.37 -10.46 11.88
CA LEU A 310 -8.57 -10.98 12.52
C LEU A 310 -9.70 -11.21 11.51
N TRP A 311 -9.94 -10.24 10.61
CA TRP A 311 -10.90 -10.38 9.53
C TRP A 311 -10.59 -11.58 8.63
N LEU A 312 -9.33 -11.75 8.23
CA LEU A 312 -8.87 -12.90 7.45
C LEU A 312 -9.17 -14.23 8.16
N LEU A 313 -8.89 -14.31 9.47
CA LEU A 313 -9.19 -15.51 10.26
C LEU A 313 -10.71 -15.79 10.37
N CYS A 314 -11.54 -14.75 10.56
CA CYS A 314 -13.00 -14.88 10.55
C CYS A 314 -13.53 -15.37 9.19
N ARG A 315 -12.93 -14.93 8.08
CA ARG A 315 -13.29 -15.42 6.74
C ARG A 315 -12.95 -16.89 6.58
N ILE A 316 -11.74 -17.28 6.98
CA ILE A 316 -11.29 -18.69 6.92
C ILE A 316 -12.16 -19.58 7.80
N SER A 317 -12.58 -19.11 8.99
CA SER A 317 -13.45 -19.91 9.87
C SER A 317 -14.85 -20.14 9.28
N ASN A 318 -15.37 -19.18 8.51
CA ASN A 318 -16.75 -19.18 8.02
C ASN A 318 -16.91 -19.77 6.61
N PHE A 319 -15.90 -19.67 5.73
CA PHE A 319 -15.99 -20.07 4.32
C PHE A 319 -15.23 -21.35 3.97
N GLY A 320 -14.53 -21.99 4.91
CA GLY A 320 -13.86 -23.25 4.66
C GLY A 320 -14.84 -24.40 4.38
N VAL A 321 -14.55 -25.27 3.40
CA VAL A 321 -15.29 -26.53 3.10
C VAL A 321 -15.49 -27.42 4.34
N ASN A 322 -14.66 -27.22 5.37
CA ASN A 322 -14.97 -27.58 6.75
C ASN A 322 -14.95 -26.29 7.58
N SER A 323 -16.13 -25.76 7.96
CA SER A 323 -16.23 -24.65 8.92
C SER A 323 -15.31 -24.96 10.10
N ASN A 324 -14.26 -24.17 10.31
CA ASN A 324 -13.26 -24.47 11.32
C ASN A 324 -13.78 -23.98 12.68
N LYS A 325 -14.81 -24.67 13.19
CA LYS A 325 -15.45 -24.42 14.48
C LYS A 325 -14.46 -24.20 15.63
N PRO A 326 -13.34 -24.93 15.77
CA PRO A 326 -12.37 -24.64 16.83
C PRO A 326 -11.71 -23.27 16.66
N LEU A 327 -11.40 -22.84 15.43
CA LEU A 327 -10.85 -21.50 15.17
C LEU A 327 -11.89 -20.41 15.49
N ALA A 328 -13.14 -20.59 15.08
CA ALA A 328 -14.23 -19.67 15.41
C ALA A 328 -14.39 -19.52 16.93
N ASN A 329 -14.37 -20.63 17.68
CA ASN A 329 -14.45 -20.62 19.14
C ASN A 329 -13.23 -19.95 19.79
N GLN A 330 -12.02 -20.14 19.25
CA GLN A 330 -10.81 -19.49 19.74
C GLN A 330 -10.82 -17.97 19.50
N ILE A 331 -11.40 -17.51 18.38
CA ILE A 331 -11.61 -16.09 18.10
C ILE A 331 -12.68 -15.52 19.04
N GLU A 332 -13.82 -16.20 19.20
CA GLU A 332 -14.89 -15.77 20.10
C GLU A 332 -14.41 -15.70 21.55
N ALA A 333 -13.62 -16.68 22.02
CA ALA A 333 -13.02 -16.66 23.35
C ALA A 333 -12.13 -15.42 23.57
N ARG A 334 -11.26 -15.08 22.62
CA ARG A 334 -10.37 -13.90 22.70
C ARG A 334 -11.09 -12.56 22.59
N LEU A 335 -12.25 -12.53 21.96
CA LEU A 335 -13.12 -11.36 21.88
C LEU A 335 -13.99 -11.19 23.14
N SER A 336 -14.25 -12.26 23.90
CA SER A 336 -15.16 -12.27 25.04
C SER A 336 -14.48 -12.18 26.41
N THR A 337 -13.15 -12.24 26.50
CA THR A 337 -12.38 -12.24 27.76
C THR A 337 -12.44 -10.96 28.61
N ASP A 338 -13.33 -10.00 28.34
CA ASP A 338 -13.52 -8.79 29.17
C ASP A 338 -14.62 -8.90 30.23
N THR A 339 -15.22 -10.07 30.47
CA THR A 339 -16.23 -10.20 31.53
C THR A 339 -15.61 -10.43 32.91
N THR A 340 -15.60 -9.35 33.70
CA THR A 340 -15.79 -9.30 35.17
C THR A 340 -14.71 -9.89 36.09
N GLU A 341 -13.86 -9.02 36.64
CA GLU A 341 -13.59 -9.04 38.08
C GLU A 341 -14.43 -7.94 38.75
N THR A 342 -15.67 -8.27 39.12
CA THR A 342 -16.40 -7.49 40.13
C THR A 342 -15.79 -7.81 41.49
N SER A 343 -14.75 -7.07 41.91
CA SER A 343 -14.37 -7.05 43.32
C SER A 343 -15.33 -6.16 44.08
N SER A 344 -16.33 -6.79 44.68
CA SER A 344 -16.97 -6.25 45.87
C SER A 344 -15.92 -6.14 46.96
N ASN A 345 -15.36 -4.95 47.16
CA ASN A 345 -15.06 -4.35 48.46
C ASN A 345 -14.31 -3.04 48.24
N GLY A 346 -14.81 -1.98 48.87
CA GLY A 346 -14.25 -0.65 48.75
C GLY A 346 -12.83 -0.60 49.30
N GLU A 347 -11.86 -0.48 48.41
CA GLU A 347 -10.53 0.06 48.66
C GLU A 347 -9.97 0.53 47.32
N HIS A 348 -9.30 1.69 47.32
CA HIS A 348 -8.78 2.36 46.13
C HIS A 348 -8.02 1.40 45.19
N PRO A 349 -8.30 1.40 43.86
CA PRO A 349 -7.59 0.51 42.96
C PRO A 349 -6.17 1.04 42.75
N LYS A 350 -5.19 0.32 43.32
CA LYS A 350 -3.81 0.31 42.82
C LYS A 350 -3.86 -0.20 41.38
N GLN A 351 -3.17 0.51 40.49
CA GLN A 351 -3.00 0.18 39.07
C GLN A 351 -2.46 -1.25 38.91
N SER A 352 -3.33 -2.24 38.83
CA SER A 352 -3.02 -3.60 38.41
C SER A 352 -3.20 -3.70 36.89
N SER A 353 -2.29 -4.43 36.27
CA SER A 353 -2.16 -4.64 34.83
C SER A 353 -3.48 -4.96 34.13
N THR A 354 -4.04 -3.98 33.41
CA THR A 354 -5.19 -4.17 32.52
C THR A 354 -4.80 -5.10 31.38
N SER A 355 -5.29 -6.35 31.40
CA SER A 355 -5.20 -7.27 30.28
C SER A 355 -5.81 -6.61 29.05
N CYS A 356 -4.98 -6.33 28.04
CA CYS A 356 -5.45 -5.75 26.79
C CYS A 356 -6.14 -6.84 25.97
N SER A 357 -7.47 -6.84 25.96
CA SER A 357 -8.28 -7.75 25.15
C SER A 357 -8.24 -7.37 23.67
N LEU A 358 -8.51 -8.35 22.82
CA LEU A 358 -8.63 -8.16 21.37
C LEU A 358 -9.86 -7.30 21.03
N ALA A 359 -10.90 -7.34 21.86
CA ALA A 359 -12.05 -6.43 21.82
C ALA A 359 -11.64 -4.97 22.04
N ARG A 360 -10.75 -4.71 23.01
CA ARG A 360 -10.22 -3.36 23.27
C ARG A 360 -9.38 -2.87 22.10
N LEU A 361 -8.58 -3.73 21.47
CA LEU A 361 -7.83 -3.36 20.26
C LEU A 361 -8.77 -2.94 19.13
N LEU A 362 -9.83 -3.72 18.88
CA LEU A 362 -10.84 -3.41 17.87
C LEU A 362 -11.54 -2.09 18.15
N ALA A 363 -11.98 -1.87 19.40
CA ALA A 363 -12.63 -0.63 19.79
C ALA A 363 -11.70 0.58 19.63
N CYS A 364 -10.44 0.46 20.05
CA CYS A 364 -9.44 1.51 19.87
C CYS A 364 -9.13 1.77 18.40
N GLY A 365 -9.06 0.74 17.55
CA GLY A 365 -8.89 0.87 16.11
C GLY A 365 -10.07 1.58 15.45
N LEU A 366 -11.31 1.16 15.75
CA LEU A 366 -12.53 1.81 15.26
C LEU A 366 -12.58 3.29 15.65
N VAL A 367 -12.35 3.60 16.92
CA VAL A 367 -12.32 5.00 17.39
C VAL A 367 -11.21 5.76 16.70
N TYR A 368 -10.00 5.21 16.63
CA TYR A 368 -8.89 5.87 15.98
C TYR A 368 -9.21 6.17 14.51
N HIS A 369 -9.65 5.19 13.73
CA HIS A 369 -9.92 5.36 12.30
C HIS A 369 -11.19 6.17 11.99
N CYS A 370 -12.23 6.12 12.82
CA CYS A 370 -13.43 6.96 12.66
C CYS A 370 -13.17 8.43 13.04
N TYR A 371 -12.40 8.70 14.10
CA TYR A 371 -12.09 10.06 14.52
C TYR A 371 -10.91 10.69 13.76
N SER A 372 -10.00 9.88 13.20
CA SER A 372 -8.87 10.36 12.40
C SER A 372 -9.20 10.59 10.92
N GLY A 373 -10.46 10.89 10.59
CA GLY A 373 -10.85 11.57 9.35
C GLY A 373 -10.12 12.92 9.08
N GLY A 374 -9.16 13.32 9.93
CA GLY A 374 -8.11 14.29 9.68
C GLY A 374 -7.17 14.34 10.90
N PRO A 375 -5.83 14.22 10.73
CA PRO A 375 -5.02 15.42 10.46
C PRO A 375 -3.89 15.23 9.44
N TYR A 376 -3.84 14.11 8.71
CA TYR A 376 -2.76 13.87 7.72
C TYR A 376 -3.15 14.20 6.27
N SER A 377 -4.35 14.73 6.03
CA SER A 377 -4.75 15.21 4.70
C SER A 377 -4.24 16.62 4.37
N ASN A 378 -3.80 17.43 5.35
CA ASN A 378 -3.43 18.84 5.13
C ASN A 378 -2.14 19.32 5.82
N ALA A 379 -1.28 18.43 6.32
CA ALA A 379 0.05 18.84 6.78
C ALA A 379 1.03 18.85 5.60
N SER A 380 1.12 20.00 4.92
CA SER A 380 2.25 20.33 4.05
C SER A 380 3.55 20.26 4.86
N ILE A 381 4.22 19.12 4.85
CA ILE A 381 5.54 18.95 5.44
C ILE A 381 6.50 18.67 4.30
N GLY A 382 7.24 19.71 3.91
CA GLY A 382 8.37 19.60 3.01
C GLY A 382 9.40 18.63 3.57
N GLY A 383 9.65 17.56 2.82
CA GLY A 383 10.61 16.53 3.19
C GLY A 383 10.30 15.25 2.42
N SER A 384 11.20 14.88 1.52
CA SER A 384 11.22 13.60 0.82
C SER A 384 11.00 12.43 1.79
N GLY A 385 9.78 11.94 1.87
CA GLY A 385 9.38 10.79 2.69
C GLY A 385 7.95 10.42 2.32
N ALA A 386 7.75 9.16 1.93
CA ALA A 386 6.52 8.58 1.41
C ALA A 386 5.26 9.15 2.09
N ALA A 387 4.36 9.69 1.26
CA ALA A 387 3.05 10.13 1.68
C ALA A 387 2.32 8.96 2.38
N VAL A 388 1.90 9.18 3.63
CA VAL A 388 1.01 8.28 4.38
C VAL A 388 -0.46 8.48 3.88
N SER A 389 -0.65 8.94 2.64
CA SER A 389 -1.95 9.38 2.12
C SER A 389 -2.69 8.34 1.26
N ASP A 390 -2.19 7.11 1.13
CA ASP A 390 -2.86 6.05 0.36
C ASP A 390 -3.74 5.12 1.23
N TYR A 391 -3.89 5.39 2.53
CA TYR A 391 -4.57 4.45 3.42
C TYR A 391 -6.07 4.73 3.51
N CYS A 392 -6.85 3.81 2.95
CA CYS A 392 -8.30 3.81 2.98
C CYS A 392 -8.79 3.45 4.40
N GLY A 393 -8.85 4.46 5.29
CA GLY A 393 -9.41 4.32 6.64
C GLY A 393 -10.81 3.69 6.62
N ASP A 394 -11.59 3.99 5.58
CA ASP A 394 -12.93 3.45 5.35
C ASP A 394 -12.94 1.92 5.22
N GLN A 395 -11.97 1.31 4.53
CA GLN A 395 -11.87 -0.15 4.41
C GLN A 395 -11.55 -0.80 5.76
N ILE A 396 -10.73 -0.15 6.59
CA ILE A 396 -10.35 -0.69 7.90
C ILE A 396 -11.56 -0.63 8.86
N VAL A 397 -12.31 0.47 8.81
CA VAL A 397 -13.57 0.63 9.54
C VAL A 397 -14.59 -0.42 9.06
N GLU A 398 -14.71 -0.64 7.75
CA GLU A 398 -15.59 -1.67 7.19
C GLU A 398 -15.20 -3.07 7.67
N CYS A 399 -13.93 -3.45 7.63
CA CYS A 399 -13.46 -4.73 8.15
C CYS A 399 -13.78 -4.88 9.63
N ALA A 400 -13.52 -3.84 10.44
CA ALA A 400 -13.82 -3.88 11.87
C ALA A 400 -15.33 -3.98 12.17
N LEU A 401 -16.18 -3.25 11.44
CA LEU A 401 -17.64 -3.36 11.56
C LEU A 401 -18.13 -4.75 11.19
N ARG A 402 -17.61 -5.34 10.10
CA ARG A 402 -17.96 -6.71 9.70
C ARG A 402 -17.56 -7.74 10.76
N ILE A 403 -16.41 -7.57 11.42
CA ILE A 403 -16.00 -8.42 12.55
C ILE A 403 -17.00 -8.29 13.70
N VAL A 404 -17.40 -7.07 14.06
CA VAL A 404 -18.39 -6.83 15.12
C VAL A 404 -19.74 -7.47 14.77
N CYS A 405 -20.20 -7.35 13.52
CA CYS A 405 -21.42 -8.00 13.06
C CYS A 405 -21.34 -9.53 13.14
N LEU A 406 -20.20 -10.12 12.74
CA LEU A 406 -19.99 -11.57 12.82
C LEU A 406 -19.92 -12.10 14.26
N ALA A 407 -19.39 -11.30 15.18
CA ALA A 407 -19.26 -11.67 16.58
C ALA A 407 -20.53 -11.40 17.41
N GLY A 408 -21.52 -10.68 16.85
CA GLY A 408 -22.85 -10.50 17.42
C GLY A 408 -22.92 -9.69 18.73
N GLN A 409 -24.12 -9.57 19.30
CA GLN A 409 -24.47 -8.74 20.48
C GLN A 409 -23.63 -8.99 21.76
N LYS A 410 -22.74 -10.00 21.78
CA LYS A 410 -21.90 -10.36 22.94
C LYS A 410 -20.70 -9.43 23.17
N LEU A 411 -20.28 -8.63 22.18
CA LEU A 411 -19.22 -7.61 22.32
C LEU A 411 -19.73 -6.25 22.80
N ILE A 412 -21.05 -6.03 22.71
CA ILE A 412 -21.68 -4.75 23.09
C ILE A 412 -21.59 -4.46 24.61
N PRO A 413 -21.54 -5.44 25.54
CA PRO A 413 -21.42 -5.13 26.97
C PRO A 413 -20.02 -4.68 27.40
N SER A 414 -18.96 -4.99 26.64
CA SER A 414 -17.56 -4.70 27.03
C SER A 414 -17.04 -3.35 26.54
N ILE A 415 -17.76 -2.67 25.63
CA ILE A 415 -17.45 -1.29 25.22
C ILE A 415 -18.18 -0.33 26.19
N GLY A 416 -17.74 -0.33 27.46
CA GLY A 416 -18.23 0.65 28.42
C GLY A 416 -17.76 2.05 28.03
N LEU A 417 -18.70 3.01 27.89
CA LEU A 417 -18.41 4.44 27.73
C LEU A 417 -17.46 5.01 28.81
N GLY A 418 -17.26 4.29 29.93
CA GLY A 418 -16.27 4.60 30.96
C GLY A 418 -14.81 4.47 30.51
N ASP A 419 -14.47 3.50 29.65
CA ASP A 419 -13.10 3.30 29.16
C ASP A 419 -12.71 4.30 28.05
N LEU A 420 -13.71 4.89 27.38
CA LEU A 420 -13.54 6.00 26.43
C LEU A 420 -13.23 7.34 27.13
N ASN A 421 -13.65 7.51 28.39
CA ASN A 421 -13.38 8.72 29.17
C ASN A 421 -11.92 8.87 29.62
N CYS A 422 -11.12 7.81 29.55
CA CYS A 422 -9.67 7.89 29.79
C CYS A 422 -8.91 8.69 28.71
N MET A 423 -9.55 9.02 27.58
CA MET A 423 -8.98 9.91 26.56
C MET A 423 -9.15 11.42 26.88
N ASN A 424 -9.98 11.78 27.85
CA ASN A 424 -10.25 13.19 28.22
C ASN A 424 -9.92 13.45 29.70
N GLY A 425 -8.66 13.77 29.99
CA GLY A 425 -8.26 14.49 31.21
C GLY A 425 -8.55 16.00 31.10
N PRO A 426 -8.77 16.71 32.22
CA PRO A 426 -9.65 17.87 32.28
C PRO A 426 -8.99 19.12 31.68
N ARG A 427 -9.53 19.61 30.57
CA ARG A 427 -9.50 21.05 30.26
C ARG A 427 -10.86 21.49 29.75
N THR A 428 -11.41 22.45 30.47
CA THR A 428 -12.59 23.25 30.19
C THR A 428 -12.62 23.75 28.75
N VAL A 429 -13.29 23.04 27.86
CA VAL A 429 -13.83 23.60 26.59
C VAL A 429 -15.17 22.90 26.31
N SER A 430 -16.16 23.72 25.96
CA SER A 430 -17.59 23.47 25.77
C SER A 430 -18.03 22.06 25.35
N ARG A 431 -19.05 21.56 26.05
CA ARG A 431 -19.86 20.36 25.75
C ARG A 431 -20.16 20.21 24.24
N PRO A 432 -19.98 19.03 23.62
CA PRO A 432 -20.60 18.73 22.34
C PRO A 432 -22.12 18.59 22.52
N SER A 433 -22.88 19.06 21.54
CA SER A 433 -24.34 18.97 21.52
C SER A 433 -24.80 17.51 21.40
N VAL A 434 -25.96 17.23 21.98
CA VAL A 434 -26.64 15.92 22.09
C VAL A 434 -26.90 15.24 20.71
N SER A 435 -26.61 15.93 19.59
CA SER A 435 -26.72 15.43 18.22
C SER A 435 -25.67 14.37 17.85
N ASP A 436 -24.45 14.47 18.36
CA ASP A 436 -23.32 13.69 17.82
C ASP A 436 -23.23 12.30 18.49
N SER A 437 -23.71 12.18 19.73
CA SER A 437 -23.89 10.90 20.42
C SER A 437 -25.01 10.05 19.82
N ALA A 438 -25.99 10.67 19.17
CA ALA A 438 -27.10 9.95 18.52
C ALA A 438 -26.66 9.31 17.20
N GLN A 439 -25.70 9.91 16.47
CA GLN A 439 -25.19 9.37 15.21
C GLN A 439 -24.36 8.09 15.41
N LEU A 440 -23.59 7.99 16.49
CA LEU A 440 -22.83 6.78 16.81
C LEU A 440 -23.76 5.60 17.17
N HIS A 441 -24.87 5.88 17.86
CA HIS A 441 -25.89 4.87 18.17
C HIS A 441 -26.68 4.42 16.93
N ALA A 442 -26.89 5.33 15.96
CA ALA A 442 -27.59 5.04 14.71
C ALA A 442 -26.76 4.20 13.72
N CYS A 443 -25.42 4.35 13.70
CA CYS A 443 -24.56 3.52 12.85
C CYS A 443 -24.37 2.09 13.38
N ILE A 444 -24.59 1.85 14.68
CA ILE A 444 -24.32 0.55 15.34
C ILE A 444 -25.59 -0.33 15.43
N CYS A 445 -26.78 0.25 15.33
CA CYS A 445 -28.05 -0.47 15.29
C CYS A 445 -28.88 -0.02 14.09
N PRO A 446 -28.90 -0.74 12.95
CA PRO A 446 -30.01 -0.57 12.03
C PRO A 446 -31.24 -1.12 12.75
N ALA A 447 -32.26 -0.26 12.92
CA ALA A 447 -33.53 -0.66 13.48
C ALA A 447 -34.06 -1.89 12.73
N ALA A 448 -34.49 -2.89 13.50
CA ALA A 448 -35.23 -4.02 12.96
C ALA A 448 -36.43 -3.51 12.15
N GLY A 449 -36.48 -3.91 10.88
CA GLY A 449 -37.56 -3.69 9.93
C GLY A 449 -37.40 -4.69 8.80
#